data_AF-A0A7J6W1R2-F1
#
_entry.id   AF-A0A7J6W1R2-F1
#
_cell.length_a   1.000
_cell.length_b   1.000
_cell.length_c   1.000
_cell.angle_alpha   90.00
_cell.angle_beta   90.00
_cell.angle_gamma   90.00
#
_symmetry.space_group_name_H-M   'P 1'
#
loop_
_entity.id
_entity.type
_entity.pdbx_description
1 polymer ?
#
loop_
_entity_poly.entity_id
_entity_poly.type
_entity_poly.pdbx_seq_one_letter_code
_entity_poly.pdbx_strand_id
1 'polypeptide(L)'
;MPTSRQRTQFAQQMAIIKTLRENSSISSTQRKTPALKKSKYGGVDYDPYIIYYLESTLTKIYYKYVDSNPSNHVSKSCYFSYIPGNFKKAKKKTDACKICLLYDQLKAQETALNSVIAYHTAHNNQAKIFKAQATLNKVHKKFRTVEGHILVKEQQHKQFNLDANITSSKYCVVLADFKENISLCQGPIETMHEYCRHQQISVLGFAVIYLHNGNKKIDYYNYFSEVLNHDSLFAGNCLTKLLSDANLTCFDNINIWTNGGAHFWSKEFIAFISSNIRPKIT
;
A
#
# COMPACT_ATOMS: atom_id res chain seq x y z
N MET A 1 -47.64 16.21 -4.02
CA MET A 1 -47.02 15.93 -2.70
C MET A 1 -46.44 14.52 -2.71
N PRO A 2 -45.26 14.26 -2.12
CA PRO A 2 -44.70 12.90 -2.07
C PRO A 2 -45.57 11.97 -1.21
N THR A 3 -45.76 10.74 -1.69
CA THR A 3 -46.54 9.69 -1.01
C THR A 3 -45.88 9.28 0.31
N SER A 4 -46.64 8.71 1.25
CA SER A 4 -46.10 8.21 2.53
C SER A 4 -44.88 7.31 2.35
N ARG A 5 -44.93 6.43 1.34
CA ARG A 5 -43.84 5.52 0.95
C ARG A 5 -42.58 6.25 0.46
N GLN A 6 -42.74 7.32 -0.32
CA GLN A 6 -41.61 8.13 -0.80
C GLN A 6 -40.92 8.88 0.35
N ARG A 7 -41.68 9.32 1.36
CA ARG A 7 -41.13 9.97 2.56
C ARG A 7 -40.31 8.99 3.40
N THR A 8 -40.77 7.75 3.56
CA THR A 8 -40.05 6.71 4.31
C THR A 8 -38.75 6.30 3.62
N GLN A 9 -38.76 6.11 2.30
CA GLN A 9 -37.54 5.81 1.53
C GLN A 9 -36.53 6.95 1.58
N PHE A 10 -37.00 8.18 1.53
CA PHE A 10 -36.14 9.35 1.65
C PHE A 10 -35.47 9.40 3.04
N ALA A 11 -36.24 9.24 4.12
CA ALA A 11 -35.69 9.20 5.48
C ALA A 11 -34.65 8.09 5.67
N GLN A 12 -34.90 6.91 5.08
CA GLN A 12 -33.96 5.79 5.06
C GLN A 12 -32.65 6.15 4.36
N GLN A 13 -32.74 6.72 3.15
CA GLN A 13 -31.57 7.13 2.39
C GLN A 13 -30.75 8.20 3.14
N MET A 14 -31.42 9.15 3.81
CA MET A 14 -30.74 10.20 4.58
C MET A 14 -29.99 9.63 5.80
N ALA A 15 -30.60 8.68 6.52
CA ALA A 15 -29.94 8.01 7.63
C ALA A 15 -28.69 7.22 7.19
N ILE A 16 -28.78 6.54 6.03
CA ILE A 16 -27.64 5.82 5.44
C ILE A 16 -26.49 6.79 5.09
N ILE A 17 -26.79 7.91 4.42
CA ILE A 17 -25.78 8.90 4.04
C ILE A 17 -25.11 9.52 5.27
N LYS A 18 -25.89 9.79 6.33
CA LYS A 18 -25.34 10.29 7.59
C LYS A 18 -24.33 9.32 8.19
N THR A 19 -24.69 8.03 8.31
CA THR A 19 -23.78 7.01 8.85
C THR A 19 -22.54 6.81 7.96
N LEU A 20 -22.67 6.90 6.62
CA LEU A 20 -21.54 6.85 5.71
C LEU A 20 -20.58 8.02 5.92
N ARG A 21 -21.11 9.25 6.07
CA ARG A 21 -20.32 10.46 6.35
C ARG A 21 -19.52 10.34 7.63
N GLU A 22 -20.14 9.90 8.72
CA GLU A 22 -19.51 9.69 10.03
C GLU A 22 -18.39 8.63 10.01
N ASN A 23 -18.33 7.79 8.96
CA ASN A 23 -17.34 6.74 8.80
C ASN A 23 -16.49 6.94 7.54
N SER A 24 -16.31 8.20 7.12
CA SER A 24 -15.54 8.57 5.94
C SER A 24 -14.74 9.84 6.13
N SER A 25 -13.61 9.92 5.43
CA SER A 25 -12.79 11.12 5.29
C SER A 25 -12.86 11.69 3.87
N ILE A 26 -12.70 13.00 3.73
CA ILE A 26 -12.71 13.67 2.43
C ILE A 26 -11.35 13.48 1.72
N SER A 27 -11.37 13.28 0.40
CA SER A 27 -10.14 13.22 -0.40
C SER A 27 -9.31 14.51 -0.28
N SER A 28 -8.02 14.38 0.06
CA SER A 28 -7.08 15.49 0.18
C SER A 28 -6.69 16.16 -1.15
N THR A 29 -7.07 15.56 -2.29
CA THR A 29 -6.61 15.96 -3.64
C THR A 29 -7.62 16.77 -4.46
N GLN A 30 -8.76 17.18 -3.90
CA GLN A 30 -9.80 17.86 -4.68
C GLN A 30 -9.66 19.39 -4.69
N ARG A 31 -9.63 19.99 -5.89
CA ARG A 31 -9.78 21.45 -6.08
C ARG A 31 -11.19 21.87 -5.67
N LYS A 32 -11.28 22.97 -4.90
CA LYS A 32 -12.54 23.63 -4.54
C LYS A 32 -13.43 23.80 -5.78
N THR A 33 -14.61 23.17 -5.78
CA THR A 33 -15.66 23.48 -6.76
C THR A 33 -16.61 24.52 -6.15
N PRO A 34 -17.22 25.40 -6.97
CA PRO A 34 -18.04 26.51 -6.49
C PRO A 34 -19.47 26.05 -6.16
N ALA A 35 -19.96 26.55 -5.03
CA ALA A 35 -21.35 26.55 -4.56
C ALA A 35 -22.00 25.19 -4.23
N LEU A 36 -22.20 24.97 -2.92
CA LEU A 36 -23.12 23.98 -2.35
C LEU A 36 -24.49 24.09 -3.04
N LYS A 37 -24.85 23.12 -3.88
CA LYS A 37 -26.25 23.00 -4.33
C LYS A 37 -27.06 22.41 -3.18
N LYS A 38 -27.91 23.24 -2.56
CA LYS A 38 -28.96 22.76 -1.66
C LYS A 38 -29.80 21.72 -2.42
N SER A 39 -29.89 20.51 -1.87
CA SER A 39 -30.88 19.51 -2.28
C SER A 39 -32.27 20.16 -2.36
N LYS A 40 -33.03 19.86 -3.43
CA LYS A 40 -34.44 20.27 -3.59
C LYS A 40 -35.36 19.77 -2.45
N TYR A 41 -34.86 18.88 -1.60
CA TYR A 41 -35.58 18.27 -0.49
C TYR A 41 -34.75 18.40 0.78
N GLY A 42 -34.62 19.63 1.27
CA GLY A 42 -34.16 20.01 2.61
C GLY A 42 -33.51 18.91 3.46
N GLY A 43 -32.18 18.93 3.51
CA GLY A 43 -31.39 18.29 4.56
C GLY A 43 -30.70 16.99 4.16
N VAL A 44 -29.57 17.09 3.45
CA VAL A 44 -28.28 16.49 3.86
C VAL A 44 -27.15 17.30 3.18
N ASP A 45 -26.16 17.68 3.99
CA ASP A 45 -24.85 18.20 3.55
C ASP A 45 -23.96 17.04 3.07
N TYR A 46 -24.12 16.57 1.84
CA TYR A 46 -23.01 15.86 1.21
C TYR A 46 -22.89 16.34 -0.23
N ASP A 47 -21.66 16.60 -0.64
CA ASP A 47 -21.42 17.09 -1.98
C ASP A 47 -21.28 15.87 -2.91
N PRO A 48 -22.18 15.71 -3.91
CA PRO A 48 -22.13 14.57 -4.83
C PRO A 48 -20.86 14.58 -5.71
N TYR A 49 -20.13 15.70 -5.76
CA TYR A 49 -18.87 15.85 -6.47
C TYR A 49 -17.64 15.58 -5.57
N ILE A 50 -17.80 15.56 -4.25
CA ILE A 50 -16.72 15.22 -3.31
C ILE A 50 -16.60 13.70 -3.17
N ILE A 51 -15.36 13.20 -3.26
CA ILE A 51 -15.05 11.80 -2.99
C ILE A 51 -14.84 11.63 -1.48
N TYR A 52 -15.65 10.76 -0.88
CA TYR A 52 -15.54 10.36 0.52
C TYR A 52 -14.90 8.97 0.60
N TYR A 53 -13.77 8.86 1.29
CA TYR A 53 -13.08 7.60 1.52
C TYR A 53 -13.53 6.95 2.82
N LEU A 54 -14.10 5.75 2.72
CA LEU A 54 -14.58 4.98 3.86
C LEU A 54 -13.39 4.51 4.71
N GLU A 55 -13.47 4.76 6.02
CA GLU A 55 -12.44 4.39 7.01
C GLU A 55 -12.59 2.95 7.49
N SER A 56 -13.74 2.32 7.21
CA SER A 56 -14.04 0.94 7.56
C SER A 56 -14.68 0.17 6.40
N THR A 57 -14.89 -1.12 6.59
CA THR A 57 -15.59 -1.93 5.59
C THR A 57 -17.09 -1.58 5.59
N LEU A 58 -17.71 -1.62 4.41
CA LEU A 58 -19.16 -1.38 4.28
C LEU A 58 -20.02 -2.30 5.16
N THR A 59 -19.56 -3.53 5.40
CA THR A 59 -20.22 -4.45 6.34
C THR A 59 -20.16 -3.93 7.78
N LYS A 60 -19.02 -3.40 8.24
CA LYS A 60 -18.91 -2.82 9.58
C LYS A 60 -19.77 -1.57 9.72
N ILE A 61 -19.78 -0.71 8.70
CA ILE A 61 -20.61 0.50 8.69
C ILE A 61 -22.10 0.15 8.68
N TYR A 62 -22.50 -0.90 7.95
CA TYR A 62 -23.88 -1.42 7.97
C TYR A 62 -24.32 -1.85 9.37
N TYR A 63 -23.49 -2.60 10.11
CA TYR A 63 -23.89 -3.00 11.48
C TYR A 63 -24.00 -1.79 12.41
N LYS A 64 -23.10 -0.80 12.31
CA LYS A 64 -23.25 0.48 13.02
C LYS A 64 -24.56 1.20 12.68
N TYR A 65 -24.97 1.16 11.40
CA TYR A 65 -26.25 1.72 10.97
C TYR A 65 -27.43 1.01 11.63
N VAL A 66 -27.42 -0.32 11.67
CA VAL A 66 -28.46 -1.13 12.31
C VAL A 66 -28.54 -0.84 13.82
N ASP A 67 -27.39 -0.80 14.49
CA ASP A 67 -27.32 -0.50 15.93
C ASP A 67 -27.84 0.91 16.24
N SER A 68 -27.56 1.88 15.37
CA SER A 68 -27.97 3.28 15.55
C SER A 68 -29.40 3.55 15.08
N ASN A 69 -30.03 2.63 14.35
CA ASN A 69 -31.38 2.78 13.78
C ASN A 69 -32.20 1.50 13.96
N PRO A 70 -32.44 1.04 15.21
CA PRO A 70 -33.07 -0.26 15.48
C PRO A 70 -34.51 -0.36 14.96
N SER A 71 -35.21 0.77 14.82
CA SER A 71 -36.57 0.84 14.26
C SER A 71 -36.62 0.84 12.73
N ASN A 72 -35.47 0.88 12.05
CA ASN A 72 -35.37 1.00 10.61
C ASN A 72 -34.77 -0.27 9.98
N HIS A 73 -35.63 -1.24 9.69
CA HIS A 73 -35.19 -2.50 9.08
C HIS A 73 -34.86 -2.32 7.60
N VAL A 74 -33.57 -2.14 7.30
CA VAL A 74 -33.03 -2.16 5.94
C VAL A 74 -32.14 -3.39 5.79
N SER A 75 -32.43 -4.24 4.80
CA SER A 75 -31.56 -5.39 4.52
C SER A 75 -30.20 -4.93 4.03
N LYS A 76 -29.16 -5.75 4.25
CA LYS A 76 -27.79 -5.44 3.81
C LYS A 76 -27.67 -5.15 2.30
N SER A 77 -28.41 -5.88 1.46
CA SER A 77 -28.44 -5.66 0.01
C SER A 77 -29.09 -4.32 -0.35
N CYS A 78 -30.20 -4.00 0.31
CA CYS A 78 -30.91 -2.74 0.15
C CYS A 78 -30.02 -1.56 0.60
N TYR A 79 -29.36 -1.69 1.76
CA TYR A 79 -28.40 -0.73 2.28
C TYR A 79 -27.29 -0.43 1.26
N PHE A 80 -26.69 -1.46 0.65
CA PHE A 80 -25.65 -1.27 -0.36
C PHE A 80 -26.14 -0.59 -1.65
N SER A 81 -27.39 -0.81 -2.04
CA SER A 81 -27.98 -0.13 -3.21
C SER A 81 -28.19 1.37 -3.00
N TYR A 82 -28.31 1.83 -1.75
CA TYR A 82 -28.49 3.24 -1.41
C TYR A 82 -27.19 4.01 -1.23
N ILE A 83 -26.03 3.35 -1.33
CA ILE A 83 -24.72 4.00 -1.17
C ILE A 83 -24.43 4.85 -2.42
N PRO A 84 -24.20 6.17 -2.26
CA PRO A 84 -23.81 7.02 -3.39
C PRO A 84 -22.43 6.64 -3.94
N GLY A 85 -22.25 6.69 -5.26
CA GLY A 85 -21.02 6.26 -5.94
C GLY A 85 -19.76 7.09 -5.62
N ASN A 86 -19.92 8.24 -4.96
CA ASN A 86 -18.83 9.08 -4.48
C ASN A 86 -18.26 8.63 -3.12
N PHE A 87 -18.89 7.66 -2.43
CA PHE A 87 -18.29 6.97 -1.28
C PHE A 87 -17.46 5.79 -1.77
N LYS A 88 -16.14 5.88 -1.61
CA LYS A 88 -15.17 4.90 -2.12
C LYS A 88 -14.40 4.27 -0.96
N LYS A 89 -14.01 3.01 -1.11
CA LYS A 89 -13.05 2.40 -0.17
C LYS A 89 -11.68 3.06 -0.37
N ALA A 90 -11.06 3.53 0.71
CA ALA A 90 -9.67 3.97 0.68
C ALA A 90 -8.80 2.83 0.15
N LYS A 91 -8.13 3.06 -0.99
CA LYS A 91 -7.10 2.15 -1.49
C LYS A 91 -5.76 2.79 -1.13
N LYS A 92 -5.13 2.35 -0.04
CA LYS A 92 -3.70 2.63 0.19
C LYS A 92 -2.93 1.91 -0.92
N LYS A 93 -2.75 2.56 -2.06
CA LYS A 93 -1.73 2.17 -3.03
C LYS A 93 -0.48 2.94 -2.63
N THR A 94 0.27 2.41 -1.67
CA THR A 94 1.69 2.74 -1.57
C THR A 94 2.42 2.13 -2.78
N ASP A 95 3.63 2.61 -3.06
CA ASP A 95 4.45 2.43 -4.28
C ASP A 95 4.56 1.01 -4.82
N ALA A 96 3.47 0.54 -5.42
CA ALA A 96 3.44 -0.74 -6.08
C ALA A 96 4.26 -0.63 -7.37
N CYS A 97 5.31 -1.45 -7.46
CA CYS A 97 6.15 -1.54 -8.65
C CYS A 97 5.27 -1.68 -9.91
N LYS A 98 5.40 -0.73 -10.83
CA LYS A 98 4.60 -0.67 -12.07
C LYS A 98 4.75 -1.95 -12.90
N ILE A 99 5.93 -2.56 -12.87
CA ILE A 99 6.24 -3.80 -13.59
C ILE A 99 5.52 -4.99 -12.92
N CYS A 100 5.52 -5.08 -11.58
CA CYS A 100 4.75 -6.09 -10.85
C CYS A 100 3.24 -5.95 -11.10
N LEU A 101 2.71 -4.72 -11.05
CA LEU A 101 1.30 -4.46 -11.35
C LEU A 101 0.94 -4.88 -12.78
N LEU A 102 1.81 -4.62 -13.74
CA LEU A 102 1.62 -5.05 -15.12
C LEU A 102 1.64 -6.57 -15.22
N TYR A 103 2.56 -7.26 -14.54
CA TYR A 103 2.58 -8.73 -14.50
C TYR A 103 1.27 -9.30 -13.97
N ASP A 104 0.74 -8.78 -12.86
CA ASP A 104 -0.53 -9.23 -12.27
C ASP A 104 -1.71 -9.03 -13.23
N GLN A 105 -1.74 -7.89 -13.94
CA GLN A 105 -2.74 -7.61 -14.96
C GLN A 105 -2.66 -8.59 -16.14
N LEU A 106 -1.44 -8.87 -16.63
CA LEU A 106 -1.22 -9.82 -17.72
C LEU A 106 -1.65 -11.24 -17.30
N LYS A 107 -1.37 -11.65 -16.06
CA LYS A 107 -1.75 -12.96 -15.51
C LYS A 107 -3.27 -13.11 -15.35
N ALA A 108 -3.94 -12.06 -14.90
CA ALA A 108 -5.40 -12.02 -14.86
C ALA A 108 -6.00 -12.09 -16.28
N GLN A 109 -5.41 -11.37 -17.24
CA GLN A 109 -5.85 -11.37 -18.63
C GLN A 109 -5.64 -12.74 -19.30
N GLU A 110 -4.49 -13.39 -19.08
CA GLU A 110 -4.21 -14.75 -19.54
C GLU A 110 -5.23 -15.74 -18.99
N THR A 111 -5.49 -15.69 -17.68
CA THR A 111 -6.47 -16.57 -17.02
C THR A 111 -7.85 -16.40 -17.64
N ALA A 112 -8.31 -15.16 -17.81
CA ALA A 112 -9.59 -14.86 -18.44
C ALA A 112 -9.67 -15.36 -19.89
N LEU A 113 -8.61 -15.18 -20.68
CA LEU A 113 -8.55 -15.65 -22.07
C LEU A 113 -8.58 -17.18 -22.14
N ASN A 114 -7.86 -17.87 -21.25
CA ASN A 114 -7.89 -19.34 -21.18
C ASN A 114 -9.29 -19.86 -20.84
N SER A 115 -10.02 -19.20 -19.93
CA SER A 115 -11.42 -19.56 -19.65
C SER A 115 -12.33 -19.33 -20.87
N VAL A 116 -12.14 -18.24 -21.61
CA VAL A 116 -12.89 -17.96 -22.85
C VAL A 116 -12.60 -19.00 -23.92
N ILE A 117 -11.34 -19.39 -24.08
CA ILE A 117 -10.92 -20.46 -25.01
C ILE A 117 -11.60 -21.77 -24.61
N ALA A 118 -11.47 -22.20 -23.35
CA ALA A 118 -12.07 -23.44 -22.87
C ALA A 118 -13.59 -23.48 -23.08
N TYR A 119 -14.29 -22.39 -22.77
CA TYR A 119 -15.74 -22.28 -22.98
C TYR A 119 -16.11 -22.42 -24.46
N HIS A 120 -15.45 -21.69 -25.34
CA HIS A 120 -15.78 -21.72 -26.77
C HIS A 120 -15.32 -23.01 -27.46
N THR A 121 -14.28 -23.67 -26.97
CA THR A 121 -13.89 -25.03 -27.39
C THR A 121 -15.01 -26.02 -27.10
N ALA A 122 -15.60 -25.99 -25.89
CA ALA A 122 -16.74 -26.85 -25.55
C ALA A 122 -17.99 -26.59 -26.40
N HIS A 123 -18.10 -25.41 -27.01
CA HIS A 123 -19.23 -25.00 -27.85
C HIS A 123 -18.87 -24.91 -29.34
N ASN A 124 -17.73 -25.48 -29.78
CA ASN A 124 -17.26 -25.51 -31.17
C ASN A 124 -17.26 -24.14 -31.89
N ASN A 125 -17.01 -23.04 -31.17
CA ASN A 125 -17.01 -21.70 -31.75
C ASN A 125 -15.59 -21.28 -32.19
N GLN A 126 -15.17 -21.77 -33.35
CA GLN A 126 -13.80 -21.62 -33.86
C GLN A 126 -13.38 -20.15 -34.06
N ALA A 127 -14.29 -19.28 -34.49
CA ALA A 127 -13.98 -17.86 -34.72
C ALA A 127 -13.61 -17.13 -33.42
N LYS A 128 -14.32 -17.43 -32.31
CA LYS A 128 -14.03 -16.86 -31.00
C LYS A 128 -12.74 -17.41 -30.42
N ILE A 129 -12.48 -18.72 -30.59
CA ILE A 129 -11.22 -19.35 -30.18
C ILE A 129 -10.04 -18.69 -30.88
N PHE A 130 -10.09 -18.54 -32.20
CA PHE A 130 -9.02 -17.90 -32.97
C PHE A 130 -8.72 -16.48 -32.49
N LYS A 131 -9.76 -15.68 -32.25
CA LYS A 131 -9.61 -14.31 -31.73
C LYS A 131 -9.02 -14.27 -30.32
N ALA A 132 -9.45 -15.17 -29.43
CA ALA A 132 -8.93 -15.27 -28.08
C ALA A 132 -7.45 -15.70 -28.09
N GLN A 133 -7.08 -16.70 -28.90
CA GLN A 133 -5.71 -17.17 -29.05
C GLN A 133 -4.78 -16.08 -29.62
N ALA A 134 -5.23 -15.32 -30.63
CA ALA A 134 -4.46 -14.19 -31.16
C ALA A 134 -4.22 -13.10 -30.10
N THR A 135 -5.17 -12.91 -29.18
CA THR A 135 -5.02 -11.97 -28.06
C THR A 135 -4.06 -12.53 -27.00
N LEU A 136 -4.15 -13.82 -26.70
CA LEU A 136 -3.27 -14.51 -25.75
C LEU A 136 -1.80 -14.41 -26.20
N ASN A 137 -1.52 -14.62 -27.49
CA ASN A 137 -0.18 -14.45 -28.05
C ASN A 137 0.38 -13.03 -27.84
N LYS A 138 -0.47 -11.99 -27.89
CA LYS A 138 -0.06 -10.61 -27.59
C LYS A 138 0.25 -10.42 -26.11
N VAL A 139 -0.50 -11.07 -25.22
CA VAL A 139 -0.24 -11.07 -23.77
C VAL A 139 1.09 -11.76 -23.46
N HIS A 140 1.36 -12.93 -24.06
CA HIS A 140 2.64 -13.64 -23.94
C HIS A 140 3.83 -12.82 -24.43
N LYS A 141 3.67 -12.06 -25.53
CA LYS A 141 4.72 -11.14 -25.98
C LYS A 141 5.02 -10.04 -24.93
N LYS A 142 4.00 -9.55 -24.22
CA LYS A 142 4.17 -8.58 -23.13
C LYS A 142 4.81 -9.20 -21.89
N PHE A 143 4.52 -10.47 -21.58
CA PHE A 143 5.16 -11.17 -20.47
C PHE A 143 6.69 -11.16 -20.57
N ARG A 144 7.24 -11.34 -21.78
CA ARG A 144 8.70 -11.27 -22.01
C ARG A 144 9.34 -9.96 -21.54
N THR A 145 8.59 -8.85 -21.54
CA THR A 145 9.09 -7.54 -21.10
C THR A 145 9.15 -7.38 -19.58
N VAL A 146 8.46 -8.25 -18.83
CA VAL A 146 8.37 -8.17 -17.36
C VAL A 146 8.97 -9.40 -16.67
N GLU A 147 9.16 -10.51 -17.38
CA GLU A 147 9.62 -11.80 -16.85
C GLU A 147 10.95 -11.67 -16.10
N GLY A 148 11.95 -11.00 -16.67
CA GLY A 148 13.25 -10.81 -16.02
C GLY A 148 13.15 -10.09 -14.67
N HIS A 149 12.27 -9.08 -14.56
CA HIS A 149 12.05 -8.37 -13.29
C HIS A 149 11.43 -9.29 -12.23
N ILE A 150 10.45 -10.11 -12.62
CA ILE A 150 9.78 -11.04 -11.71
C ILE A 150 10.76 -12.12 -11.25
N LEU A 151 11.57 -12.68 -12.16
CA LEU A 151 12.61 -13.65 -11.83
C LEU A 151 13.61 -13.10 -10.81
N VAL A 152 14.15 -11.90 -11.06
CA VAL A 152 15.10 -11.25 -10.14
C VAL A 152 14.44 -11.01 -8.77
N LYS A 153 13.20 -10.51 -8.74
CA LYS A 153 12.45 -10.29 -7.50
C LYS A 153 12.24 -11.58 -6.71
N GLU A 154 11.87 -12.67 -7.38
CA GLU A 154 11.69 -13.98 -6.74
C GLU A 154 13.00 -14.52 -6.19
N GLN A 155 14.11 -14.37 -6.94
CA GLN A 155 15.44 -14.75 -6.46
C GLN A 155 15.85 -13.94 -5.23
N GLN A 156 15.65 -12.62 -5.25
CA GLN A 156 15.92 -11.75 -4.10
C GLN A 156 15.11 -12.17 -2.87
N HIS A 157 13.81 -12.44 -3.04
CA HIS A 157 12.96 -12.86 -1.93
C HIS A 157 13.37 -14.23 -1.37
N LYS A 158 13.73 -15.20 -2.23
CA LYS A 158 14.25 -16.50 -1.81
C LYS A 158 15.55 -16.33 -1.02
N GLN A 159 16.50 -15.57 -1.54
CA GLN A 159 17.79 -15.34 -0.89
C GLN A 159 17.62 -14.62 0.45
N PHE A 160 16.77 -13.59 0.51
CA PHE A 160 16.45 -12.91 1.78
C PHE A 160 15.89 -13.88 2.82
N ASN A 161 14.98 -14.78 2.43
CA ASN A 161 14.41 -15.74 3.38
C ASN A 161 15.43 -16.76 3.88
N LEU A 162 16.41 -17.14 3.05
CA LEU A 162 17.52 -17.97 3.47
C LEU A 162 18.40 -17.24 4.50
N ASP A 163 18.79 -16.00 4.19
CA ASP A 163 19.63 -15.18 5.06
C ASP A 163 18.92 -14.85 6.38
N ALA A 164 17.61 -14.55 6.31
CA ALA A 164 16.79 -14.27 7.48
C ALA A 164 16.49 -15.53 8.32
N ASN A 165 16.76 -16.73 7.81
CA ASN A 165 16.66 -17.98 8.59
C ASN A 165 17.94 -18.21 9.41
N ILE A 166 18.19 -17.31 10.34
CA ILE A 166 19.42 -17.24 11.13
C ILE A 166 19.54 -18.45 12.05
N THR A 167 20.61 -19.22 11.89
CA THR A 167 20.93 -20.40 12.71
C THR A 167 22.04 -20.16 13.73
N SER A 168 22.80 -19.07 13.59
CA SER A 168 23.93 -18.72 14.46
C SER A 168 23.67 -17.42 15.21
N SER A 169 23.97 -17.40 16.51
CA SER A 169 23.93 -16.18 17.33
C SER A 169 25.03 -15.18 17.00
N LYS A 170 26.03 -15.57 16.18
CA LYS A 170 27.10 -14.71 15.68
C LYS A 170 26.80 -14.08 14.32
N TYR A 171 25.62 -14.35 13.76
CA TYR A 171 25.18 -13.82 12.48
C TYR A 171 23.98 -12.89 12.68
N CYS A 172 23.95 -11.77 11.97
CA CYS A 172 22.78 -10.90 11.90
C CYS A 172 22.48 -10.43 10.47
N VAL A 173 21.21 -10.13 10.22
CA VAL A 173 20.73 -9.50 8.99
C VAL A 173 20.29 -8.09 9.30
N VAL A 174 20.80 -7.11 8.55
CA VAL A 174 20.42 -5.71 8.66
C VAL A 174 19.57 -5.35 7.45
N LEU A 175 18.32 -4.96 7.66
CA LEU A 175 17.45 -4.43 6.62
C LEU A 175 17.40 -2.91 6.72
N ALA A 176 17.84 -2.21 5.68
CA ALA A 176 17.82 -0.76 5.58
C ALA A 176 16.68 -0.26 4.69
N ASP A 177 15.93 0.73 5.17
CA ASP A 177 14.83 1.36 4.45
C ASP A 177 14.69 2.84 4.84
N PHE A 178 14.48 3.71 3.85
CA PHE A 178 14.09 5.09 4.12
C PHE A 178 12.58 5.16 4.28
N LYS A 179 12.13 5.67 5.43
CA LYS A 179 10.73 6.06 5.58
C LYS A 179 10.55 7.41 4.91
N GLU A 180 9.58 7.47 4.00
CA GLU A 180 9.26 8.71 3.29
C GLU A 180 8.87 9.82 4.28
N ASN A 181 9.50 10.98 4.11
CA ASN A 181 9.26 12.29 4.73
C ASN A 181 8.15 12.30 5.79
N ILE A 182 8.46 11.79 6.98
CA ILE A 182 7.51 11.83 8.07
C ILE A 182 7.42 13.27 8.56
N SER A 183 6.21 13.72 8.85
CA SER A 183 5.97 15.01 9.50
C SER A 183 5.82 14.74 10.99
N LEU A 184 6.68 15.34 11.82
CA LEU A 184 6.54 15.25 13.27
C LEU A 184 5.34 16.10 13.73
N CYS A 185 4.71 15.66 14.82
CA CYS A 185 3.61 16.39 15.49
C CYS A 185 2.30 16.53 14.68
N GLN A 186 1.99 15.59 13.77
CA GLN A 186 0.69 15.60 13.11
C GLN A 186 -0.48 15.36 14.08
N GLY A 187 -1.40 16.33 14.13
CA GLY A 187 -2.71 16.15 14.75
C GLY A 187 -3.63 15.25 13.90
N PRO A 188 -4.71 14.68 14.49
CA PRO A 188 -5.65 13.82 13.76
C PRO A 188 -6.40 14.52 12.60
N ILE A 189 -6.43 15.87 12.58
CA ILE A 189 -6.99 16.69 11.50
C ILE A 189 -6.09 17.92 11.35
N GLU A 190 -5.58 18.17 10.13
CA GLU A 190 -4.77 19.36 9.83
C GLU A 190 -5.21 19.99 8.50
N THR A 191 -5.15 21.32 8.45
CA THR A 191 -5.30 22.06 7.20
C THR A 191 -4.03 21.94 6.35
N MET A 192 -4.14 22.03 5.02
CA MET A 192 -2.98 22.00 4.11
C MET A 192 -1.89 23.01 4.48
N HIS A 193 -2.28 24.15 5.04
CA HIS A 193 -1.36 25.20 5.48
C HIS A 193 -0.56 24.80 6.73
N GLU A 194 -1.17 24.06 7.67
CA GLU A 194 -0.47 23.49 8.83
C GLU A 194 0.45 22.35 8.37
N TYR A 195 -0.01 21.47 7.48
CA TYR A 195 0.81 20.41 6.88
C TYR A 195 2.11 20.95 6.26
N CYS A 196 2.04 22.03 5.46
CA CYS A 196 3.22 22.64 4.84
C CYS A 196 4.15 23.37 5.83
N ARG A 197 3.71 23.62 7.07
CA ARG A 197 4.55 24.21 8.12
C ARG A 197 5.25 23.16 8.98
N HIS A 198 4.85 21.90 8.92
CA HIS A 198 5.55 20.86 9.63
C HIS A 198 6.94 20.68 9.04
N GLN A 199 7.92 20.62 9.94
CA GLN A 199 9.27 20.24 9.56
C GLN A 199 9.23 18.81 9.05
N GLN A 200 9.47 18.66 7.75
CA GLN A 200 9.68 17.36 7.15
C GLN A 200 11.03 16.84 7.61
N ILE A 201 11.06 15.57 7.96
CA ILE A 201 12.29 14.89 8.34
C ILE A 201 12.43 13.60 7.54
N SER A 202 13.66 13.31 7.14
CA SER A 202 14.04 12.00 6.61
C SER A 202 14.35 11.06 7.75
N VAL A 203 13.91 9.81 7.60
CA VAL A 203 14.24 8.74 8.56
C VAL A 203 14.82 7.56 7.81
N LEU A 204 16.08 7.26 8.09
CA LEU A 204 16.69 5.99 7.69
C LEU A 204 16.53 4.99 8.83
N GLY A 205 15.73 3.97 8.59
CA GLY A 205 15.51 2.86 9.51
C GLY A 205 16.39 1.66 9.18
N PHE A 206 16.95 1.04 10.21
CA PHE A 206 17.56 -0.27 10.14
C PHE A 206 16.81 -1.23 11.05
N ALA A 207 16.39 -2.37 10.51
CA ALA A 207 15.91 -3.50 11.29
C ALA A 207 17.03 -4.54 11.36
N VAL A 208 17.54 -4.78 12.57
CA VAL A 208 18.59 -5.77 12.84
C VAL A 208 17.92 -7.04 13.32
N ILE A 209 18.01 -8.09 12.52
CA ILE A 209 17.45 -9.41 12.77
C ILE A 209 18.57 -10.33 13.25
N TYR A 210 18.40 -10.98 14.39
CA TYR A 210 19.41 -11.86 14.98
C TYR A 210 18.80 -12.96 15.85
N LEU A 211 19.62 -13.91 16.28
CA LEU A 211 19.22 -14.99 17.18
C LEU A 211 19.68 -14.68 18.61
N HIS A 212 18.74 -14.67 19.56
CA HIS A 212 19.01 -14.52 20.98
C HIS A 212 18.35 -15.66 21.75
N ASN A 213 19.15 -16.45 22.46
CA ASN A 213 18.69 -17.64 23.21
C ASN A 213 17.80 -18.57 22.37
N GLY A 214 18.23 -18.85 21.14
CA GLY A 214 17.50 -19.70 20.19
C GLY A 214 16.25 -19.06 19.57
N ASN A 215 15.92 -17.82 19.93
CA ASN A 215 14.75 -17.11 19.41
C ASN A 215 15.16 -15.95 18.50
N LYS A 216 14.43 -15.80 17.39
CA LYS A 216 14.64 -14.68 16.47
C LYS A 216 14.15 -13.37 17.12
N LYS A 217 15.00 -12.35 17.09
CA LYS A 217 14.72 -11.00 17.59
C LYS A 217 14.95 -9.98 16.48
N ILE A 218 14.27 -8.84 16.61
CA ILE A 218 14.38 -7.71 15.68
C ILE A 218 14.49 -6.44 16.51
N ASP A 219 15.60 -5.73 16.35
CA ASP A 219 15.81 -4.41 16.93
C ASP A 219 15.76 -3.34 15.85
N TYR A 220 15.18 -2.18 16.16
CA TYR A 220 14.99 -1.09 15.22
C TYR A 220 15.84 0.11 15.60
N TYR A 221 16.69 0.54 14.67
CA TYR A 221 17.53 1.73 14.79
C TYR A 221 17.03 2.76 13.77
N ASN A 222 16.64 3.95 14.23
CA ASN A 222 16.12 5.00 13.36
C ASN A 222 17.01 6.24 13.46
N TYR A 223 17.53 6.70 12.32
CA TYR A 223 18.32 7.91 12.21
C TYR A 223 17.50 9.01 11.56
N PHE A 224 17.33 10.12 12.29
CA PHE A 224 16.54 11.26 11.87
C PHE A 224 17.45 12.34 11.27
N SER A 225 17.00 12.96 10.18
CA SER A 225 17.68 14.08 9.54
C SER A 225 16.67 15.12 9.08
N GLU A 226 17.01 16.40 9.28
CA GLU A 226 16.26 17.52 8.70
C GLU A 226 16.51 17.66 7.20
N VAL A 227 17.60 17.07 6.71
CA VAL A 227 17.93 17.10 5.28
C VAL A 227 17.16 15.98 4.58
N LEU A 228 16.32 16.38 3.62
CA LEU A 228 15.44 15.48 2.88
C LEU A 228 16.12 14.81 1.68
N ASN A 229 17.38 15.15 1.42
CA ASN A 229 18.14 14.48 0.38
C ASN A 229 18.46 13.08 0.90
N HIS A 230 17.77 12.07 0.37
CA HIS A 230 18.10 10.67 0.62
C HIS A 230 19.42 10.37 -0.10
N ASP A 231 20.53 10.93 0.35
CA ASP A 231 21.83 10.76 -0.27
C ASP A 231 22.59 9.57 0.35
N SER A 232 23.53 9.07 -0.43
CA SER A 232 24.35 7.93 -0.04
C SER A 232 25.33 8.22 1.08
N LEU A 233 25.72 9.48 1.26
CA LEU A 233 26.65 9.89 2.32
C LEU A 233 25.97 9.79 3.68
N PHE A 234 24.74 10.30 3.78
CA PHE A 234 23.90 10.16 4.96
C PHE A 234 23.66 8.67 5.29
N ALA A 235 23.30 7.87 4.29
CA ALA A 235 23.11 6.43 4.49
C ALA A 235 24.39 5.73 4.98
N GLY A 236 25.55 6.05 4.39
CA GLY A 236 26.85 5.53 4.79
C GLY A 236 27.19 5.89 6.24
N ASN A 237 27.04 7.16 6.60
CA ASN A 237 27.31 7.65 7.96
C ASN A 237 26.42 6.99 9.01
N CYS A 238 25.13 6.80 8.70
CA CYS A 238 24.21 6.10 9.62
C CYS A 238 24.59 4.63 9.76
N LEU A 239 25.01 3.98 8.68
CA LEU A 239 25.50 2.61 8.72
C LEU A 239 26.79 2.49 9.53
N THR A 240 27.74 3.43 9.41
CA THR A 240 28.96 3.45 10.26
C THR A 240 28.59 3.51 11.74
N LYS A 241 27.66 4.41 12.10
CA LYS A 241 27.19 4.56 13.47
C LYS A 241 26.55 3.28 13.99
N LEU A 242 25.72 2.65 13.16
CA LEU A 242 25.09 1.37 13.48
C LEU A 242 26.14 0.28 13.72
N LEU A 243 27.09 0.10 12.80
CA LEU A 243 28.11 -0.94 12.90
C LEU A 243 29.09 -0.71 14.07
N SER A 244 29.21 0.53 14.54
CA SER A 244 30.02 0.88 15.71
C SER A 244 29.29 0.72 17.04
N ASP A 245 27.99 0.41 17.03
CA ASP A 245 27.21 0.17 18.25
C ASP A 245 27.71 -1.10 18.95
N ALA A 246 27.98 -1.00 20.25
CA ALA A 246 28.48 -2.11 21.05
C ALA A 246 27.57 -3.36 20.96
N ASN A 247 26.26 -3.18 20.81
CA ASN A 247 25.31 -4.28 20.66
C ASN A 247 25.49 -5.04 19.35
N LEU A 248 26.06 -4.42 18.32
CA LEU A 248 26.32 -5.03 17.02
C LEU A 248 27.74 -5.59 16.89
N THR A 249 28.68 -5.12 17.69
CA THR A 249 30.07 -5.67 17.71
C THR A 249 30.13 -7.14 18.13
N CYS A 250 29.07 -7.70 18.70
CA CYS A 250 29.01 -9.10 19.10
C CYS A 250 28.85 -10.10 17.94
N PHE A 251 28.48 -9.61 16.76
CA PHE A 251 28.28 -10.41 15.54
C PHE A 251 29.58 -10.47 14.72
N ASP A 252 29.91 -11.66 14.23
CA ASP A 252 31.06 -11.88 13.35
C ASP A 252 30.69 -11.70 11.87
N ASN A 253 29.41 -11.91 11.53
CA ASN A 253 28.92 -11.88 10.16
C ASN A 253 27.65 -11.04 10.08
N ILE A 254 27.68 -10.03 9.22
CA ILE A 254 26.57 -9.09 9.03
C ILE A 254 26.20 -9.09 7.55
N ASN A 255 24.95 -9.40 7.26
CA ASN A 255 24.42 -9.34 5.91
C ASN A 255 23.45 -8.16 5.77
N ILE A 256 23.66 -7.31 4.77
CA ILE A 256 22.88 -6.09 4.61
C ILE A 256 21.95 -6.21 3.41
N TRP A 257 20.67 -6.01 3.67
CA TRP A 257 19.61 -5.92 2.69
C TRP A 257 19.09 -4.49 2.61
N THR A 258 18.81 -4.03 1.39
CA THR A 258 18.21 -2.71 1.14
C THR A 258 17.02 -2.87 0.20
N ASN A 259 16.13 -1.88 0.17
CA ASN A 259 15.01 -1.84 -0.77
C ASN A 259 15.41 -1.56 -2.23
N GLY A 260 16.72 -1.40 -2.52
CA GLY A 260 17.22 -1.09 -3.85
C GLY A 260 16.93 0.34 -4.32
N GLY A 261 16.61 1.26 -3.41
CA GLY A 261 16.50 2.68 -3.70
C GLY A 261 17.78 3.24 -4.30
N ALA A 262 17.66 4.26 -5.16
CA ALA A 262 18.80 4.85 -5.88
C ALA A 262 19.95 5.28 -4.95
N HIS A 263 19.62 5.68 -3.73
CA HIS A 263 20.55 6.08 -2.68
C HIS A 263 21.40 4.94 -2.10
N PHE A 264 20.97 3.69 -2.25
CA PHE A 264 21.75 2.50 -1.93
C PHE A 264 22.55 1.96 -3.12
N TRP A 265 22.36 2.52 -4.33
CA TRP A 265 22.97 2.06 -5.58
C TRP A 265 24.13 2.94 -6.07
N SER A 266 24.49 3.98 -5.33
CA SER A 266 25.66 4.77 -5.70
C SER A 266 26.94 3.94 -5.58
N LYS A 267 27.90 4.22 -6.46
CA LYS A 267 29.19 3.51 -6.47
C LYS A 267 29.92 3.74 -5.15
N GLU A 268 29.76 4.93 -4.60
CA GLU A 268 30.28 5.38 -3.33
C GLU A 268 29.73 4.55 -2.17
N PHE A 269 28.41 4.33 -2.13
CA PHE A 269 27.78 3.52 -1.07
C PHE A 269 28.18 2.04 -1.16
N ILE A 270 28.22 1.50 -2.37
CA ILE A 270 28.65 0.12 -2.60
C ILE A 270 30.12 -0.06 -2.20
N ALA A 271 31.00 0.86 -2.61
CA ALA A 271 32.41 0.84 -2.22
C ALA A 271 32.58 0.99 -0.70
N PHE A 272 31.74 1.82 -0.06
CA PHE A 272 31.71 1.98 1.38
C PHE A 272 31.32 0.68 2.10
N ILE A 273 30.25 0.00 1.67
CA ILE A 273 29.84 -1.30 2.21
C ILE A 273 30.98 -2.32 2.06
N SER A 274 31.55 -2.45 0.86
CA SER A 274 32.59 -3.44 0.59
C SER A 274 33.89 -3.21 1.38
N SER A 275 34.20 -1.96 1.75
CA SER A 275 35.41 -1.63 2.52
C SER A 275 35.22 -1.77 4.04
N ASN A 276 34.00 -1.54 4.54
CA ASN A 276 33.70 -1.53 5.98
C ASN A 276 33.09 -2.85 6.48
N ILE A 277 32.47 -3.62 5.60
CA ILE A 277 31.91 -4.95 5.89
C ILE A 277 32.85 -5.97 5.27
N ARG A 278 34.01 -6.16 5.89
CA ARG A 278 34.89 -7.25 5.48
C ARG A 278 34.18 -8.58 5.75
N PRO A 279 34.15 -9.52 4.79
CA PRO A 279 34.01 -10.91 5.16
C PRO A 279 35.26 -11.28 5.95
N LYS A 280 35.11 -11.80 7.18
CA LYS A 280 36.15 -12.69 7.70
C LYS A 280 36.06 -13.95 6.84
N ILE A 281 36.80 -13.94 5.74
CA ILE A 281 37.06 -15.15 4.96
C ILE A 281 37.80 -16.09 5.92
N THR A 282 37.11 -17.12 6.40
CA THR A 282 37.73 -18.36 6.87
C THR A 282 37.60 -19.40 5.78
#